data_AF-A0A7Y5CMX2-F1
#
_entry.id   AF-A0A7Y5CMX2-F1
#
_cell.length_a   1.000
_cell.length_b   1.000
_cell.length_c   1.000
_cell.angle_alpha   90.00
_cell.angle_beta   90.00
_cell.angle_gamma   90.00
#
_symmetry.space_group_name_H-M   'P 1'
#
loop_
_entity.id
_entity.type
_entity.pdbx_description
1 polymer ?
#
loop_
_entity_poly.entity_id
_entity_poly.type
_entity_poly.pdbx_seq_one_letter_code
_entity_poly.pdbx_strand_id
1 'polypeptide(L)'
;MRLWQLVAFCVLWIGGILLYRFWPEPEVSHAPGILVPEEPEQHLLNQTRMWQHQDYWINPLATFKLRARVLHKKSYAFGREADLSPMDLALGWGPMSDQNVLEHLAISQAGRWYLVRYKKPVLPARSVSLHSANMHMIPARPEIEEMLERVRVGEIIALSGYLVSVKANDGWRWNSSLTRQDTGNGSCEVVWVEQLSILEEFNQSGPK
;
A
#
# COMPACT_ATOMS: atom_id res chain seq x y z
N MET A 1 37.28 2.32 -30.91
CA MET A 1 36.67 1.36 -29.96
C MET A 1 36.00 0.26 -30.76
N ARG A 2 36.26 -1.02 -30.48
CA ARG A 2 35.65 -2.12 -31.26
C ARG A 2 34.18 -2.30 -30.85
N LEU A 3 33.30 -2.67 -31.79
CA LEU A 3 31.85 -2.79 -31.56
C LEU A 3 31.50 -3.64 -30.31
N TRP A 4 32.24 -4.72 -30.06
CA TRP A 4 32.04 -5.57 -28.88
C TRP A 4 32.30 -4.88 -27.54
N GLN A 5 33.19 -3.88 -27.49
CA GLN A 5 33.46 -3.10 -26.27
C GLN A 5 32.30 -2.15 -25.96
N LEU A 6 31.68 -1.55 -27.00
CA LEU A 6 30.47 -0.73 -26.86
C LEU A 6 29.29 -1.57 -26.38
N VAL A 7 29.10 -2.76 -26.97
CA VAL A 7 28.03 -3.69 -26.55
C VAL A 7 28.24 -4.13 -25.10
N ALA A 8 29.45 -4.53 -24.71
CA ALA A 8 29.77 -4.91 -23.34
C ALA A 8 29.52 -3.76 -22.35
N PHE A 9 29.89 -2.53 -22.71
CA PHE A 9 29.62 -1.35 -21.90
C PHE A 9 28.13 -1.11 -21.73
N CYS A 10 27.33 -1.16 -22.80
CA CYS A 10 25.87 -1.01 -22.72
C CYS A 10 25.22 -2.11 -21.87
N VAL A 11 25.66 -3.37 -21.99
CA VAL A 11 25.14 -4.48 -21.18
C VAL A 11 25.47 -4.28 -19.70
N LEU A 12 26.69 -3.87 -19.37
CA LEU A 12 27.07 -3.57 -17.98
C LEU A 12 26.32 -2.36 -17.44
N TRP A 13 26.11 -1.32 -18.25
CA TRP A 13 25.34 -0.14 -17.87
C TRP A 13 23.86 -0.46 -17.62
N ILE A 14 23.22 -1.16 -18.55
CA ILE A 14 21.84 -1.61 -18.41
C ILE A 14 21.73 -2.58 -17.22
N GLY A 15 22.65 -3.53 -17.09
CA GLY A 15 22.71 -4.45 -15.96
C GLY A 15 22.87 -3.73 -14.62
N GLY A 16 23.71 -2.69 -14.57
CA GLY A 16 23.88 -1.82 -13.40
C GLY A 16 22.62 -1.03 -13.06
N ILE A 17 21.94 -0.44 -14.06
CA ILE A 17 20.66 0.26 -13.86
C ILE A 17 19.59 -0.70 -13.35
N LEU A 18 19.49 -1.89 -13.95
CA LEU A 18 18.53 -2.91 -13.52
C LEU A 18 18.82 -3.37 -12.09
N LEU A 19 20.08 -3.69 -11.77
CA LEU A 19 20.47 -4.07 -10.41
C LEU A 19 20.17 -2.97 -9.39
N TYR A 20 20.42 -1.71 -9.73
CA TYR A 20 20.13 -0.58 -8.86
C TYR A 20 18.62 -0.38 -8.66
N ARG A 21 17.83 -0.41 -9.74
CA ARG A 21 16.37 -0.19 -9.68
C ARG A 21 15.62 -1.34 -9.01
N PHE A 22 16.16 -2.55 -9.07
CA PHE A 22 15.55 -3.74 -8.48
C PHE A 22 16.28 -4.19 -7.20
N TRP A 23 17.20 -3.37 -6.66
CA TRP A 23 17.80 -3.65 -5.37
C TRP A 23 16.72 -3.54 -4.28
N PRO A 24 16.54 -4.57 -3.44
CA PRO A 24 15.52 -4.52 -2.39
C PRO A 24 15.85 -3.40 -1.41
N GLU A 25 14.90 -2.49 -1.20
CA GLU A 25 15.00 -1.51 -0.14
C GLU A 25 15.01 -2.22 1.22
N PRO A 26 15.88 -1.83 2.15
CA PRO A 26 15.91 -2.43 3.47
C PRO A 26 14.57 -2.15 4.18
N GLU A 27 13.93 -3.21 4.67
CA GLU A 27 12.73 -3.12 5.49
C GLU A 27 13.05 -2.44 6.82
N VAL A 28 12.15 -1.55 7.26
CA VAL A 28 12.24 -0.92 8.58
C VAL A 28 11.80 -1.92 9.64
N SER A 29 12.72 -2.29 10.53
CA SER A 29 12.44 -3.17 11.66
C SER A 29 12.14 -2.36 12.91
N HIS A 30 11.24 -2.87 13.74
CA HIS A 30 10.79 -2.25 14.97
C HIS A 30 11.05 -3.16 16.17
N ALA A 31 11.05 -2.59 17.36
CA ALA A 31 11.02 -3.39 18.58
C ALA A 31 9.70 -4.20 18.65
N PRO A 32 9.70 -5.35 19.33
CA PRO A 32 8.47 -6.09 19.64
C PRO A 32 7.39 -5.23 20.31
N GLY A 33 6.13 -5.47 19.94
CA GLY A 33 4.95 -4.78 20.49
C GLY A 33 4.04 -4.18 19.43
N ILE A 34 2.77 -3.98 19.77
CA ILE A 34 1.79 -3.33 18.90
C ILE A 34 2.12 -1.84 18.76
N LEU A 35 2.37 -1.39 17.53
CA LEU A 35 2.75 -0.02 17.21
C LEU A 35 1.53 0.85 16.86
N VAL A 36 0.51 0.23 16.28
CA VAL A 36 -0.71 0.89 15.78
C VAL A 36 -1.92 0.16 16.39
N PRO A 37 -2.33 0.47 17.63
CA PRO A 37 -3.40 -0.25 18.30
C PRO A 37 -4.81 0.08 17.77
N GLU A 38 -4.99 1.25 17.16
CA GLU A 38 -6.28 1.71 16.66
C GLU A 38 -6.72 1.06 15.34
N GLU A 39 -8.03 1.03 15.14
CA GLU A 39 -8.68 0.58 13.91
C GLU A 39 -8.80 1.73 12.88
N PRO A 40 -8.89 1.42 11.57
CA PRO A 40 -9.20 2.41 10.55
C PRO A 40 -10.54 3.11 10.81
N GLU A 41 -10.58 4.43 10.74
CA GLU A 41 -11.81 5.22 10.86
C GLU A 41 -12.52 5.28 9.49
N GLN A 42 -13.80 4.91 9.46
CA GLN A 42 -14.65 4.99 8.28
C GLN A 42 -16.01 5.58 8.62
N HIS A 43 -16.45 6.58 7.85
CA HIS A 43 -17.79 7.15 7.98
C HIS A 43 -18.46 7.26 6.61
N LEU A 44 -19.61 6.60 6.43
CA LEU A 44 -20.37 6.64 5.20
C LEU A 44 -20.87 8.05 4.90
N LEU A 45 -20.81 8.44 3.62
CA LEU A 45 -21.30 9.73 3.16
C LEU A 45 -22.74 9.60 2.68
N ASN A 46 -23.64 10.45 3.20
CA ASN A 46 -25.05 10.47 2.82
C ASN A 46 -25.31 11.23 1.51
N GLN A 47 -24.47 12.21 1.20
CA GLN A 47 -24.54 13.01 -0.01
C GLN A 47 -23.12 13.26 -0.51
N THR A 48 -22.89 13.02 -1.79
CA THR A 48 -21.56 13.10 -2.38
C THR A 48 -21.60 13.89 -3.67
N ARG A 49 -20.55 14.68 -3.88
CA ARG A 49 -20.31 15.33 -5.16
C ARG A 49 -19.24 14.54 -5.88
N MET A 50 -19.61 13.94 -6.99
CA MET A 50 -18.65 13.32 -7.89
C MET A 50 -17.76 14.38 -8.51
N TRP A 51 -16.50 14.04 -8.74
CA TRP A 51 -15.56 14.87 -9.50
C TRP A 51 -14.92 14.06 -10.62
N GLN A 52 -14.37 14.78 -11.59
CA GLN A 52 -13.59 14.18 -12.66
C GLN A 52 -12.11 14.21 -12.27
N HIS A 53 -11.42 13.10 -12.50
CA HIS A 53 -9.98 12.98 -12.40
C HIS A 53 -9.48 12.23 -13.63
N GLN A 54 -8.74 12.93 -14.50
CA GLN A 54 -8.38 12.43 -15.83
C GLN A 54 -9.64 11.97 -16.61
N ASP A 55 -9.63 10.77 -17.17
CA ASP A 55 -10.74 10.17 -17.92
C ASP A 55 -11.77 9.46 -17.02
N TYR A 56 -11.66 9.63 -15.69
CA TYR A 56 -12.45 8.92 -14.71
C TYR A 56 -13.34 9.85 -13.88
N TRP A 57 -14.48 9.31 -13.47
CA TRP A 57 -15.36 9.93 -12.51
C TRP A 57 -15.20 9.24 -11.16
N ILE A 58 -14.81 10.02 -10.17
CA ILE A 58 -14.62 9.56 -8.79
C ILE A 58 -15.88 9.89 -7.99
N ASN A 59 -16.45 8.87 -7.36
CA ASN A 59 -17.55 9.00 -6.41
C ASN A 59 -17.05 8.60 -5.01
N PRO A 60 -16.95 9.54 -4.05
CA PRO A 60 -16.59 9.17 -2.70
C PRO A 60 -17.75 8.40 -2.07
N LEU A 61 -17.44 7.44 -1.21
CA LEU A 61 -18.42 6.57 -0.54
C LEU A 61 -18.36 6.74 0.97
N ALA A 62 -17.15 6.88 1.51
CA ALA A 62 -16.90 7.08 2.92
C ALA A 62 -15.67 7.97 3.13
N THR A 63 -15.65 8.78 4.18
CA THR A 63 -14.38 9.33 4.68
C THR A 63 -13.55 8.19 5.24
N PHE A 64 -12.24 8.24 5.03
CA PHE A 64 -11.33 7.20 5.48
C PHE A 64 -10.09 7.83 6.12
N LYS A 65 -9.74 7.35 7.31
CA LYS A 65 -8.48 7.67 7.98
C LYS A 65 -7.87 6.41 8.54
N LEU A 66 -6.55 6.32 8.43
CA LEU A 66 -5.81 5.14 8.85
C LEU A 66 -4.43 5.57 9.33
N ARG A 67 -4.02 5.02 10.46
CA ARG A 67 -2.59 4.81 10.75
C ARG A 67 -2.33 3.32 10.63
N ALA A 68 -1.22 2.94 10.00
CA ALA A 68 -0.91 1.54 9.74
C ALA A 68 0.58 1.33 9.53
N ARG A 69 1.02 0.10 9.77
CA ARG A 69 2.31 -0.42 9.36
C ARG A 69 2.25 -0.90 7.91
N VAL A 70 3.26 -0.56 7.12
CA VAL A 70 3.42 -1.02 5.75
C VAL A 70 4.00 -2.43 5.77
N LEU A 71 3.19 -3.40 5.34
CA LEU A 71 3.56 -4.82 5.32
C LEU A 71 4.21 -5.22 4.00
N HIS A 72 3.79 -4.59 2.90
CA HIS A 72 4.35 -4.77 1.58
C HIS A 72 3.93 -3.60 0.67
N LYS A 73 4.74 -3.29 -0.35
CA LYS A 73 4.44 -2.29 -1.38
C LYS A 73 4.56 -2.91 -2.75
N LYS A 74 3.62 -2.61 -3.66
CA LYS A 74 3.69 -3.03 -5.06
C LYS A 74 3.36 -1.88 -5.99
N SER A 75 4.26 -1.59 -6.93
CA SER A 75 4.08 -0.57 -7.96
C SER A 75 3.64 -1.20 -9.29
N TYR A 76 2.86 -0.45 -10.07
CA TYR A 76 2.32 -0.84 -11.37
C TYR A 76 2.58 0.27 -12.38
N ALA A 77 3.16 -0.09 -13.52
CA ALA A 77 3.40 0.83 -14.63
C ALA A 77 2.45 0.59 -15.82
N PHE A 78 1.63 -0.46 -15.75
CA PHE A 78 0.80 -0.91 -16.86
C PHE A 78 -0.56 -1.40 -16.37
N GLY A 79 -1.54 -1.31 -17.25
CA GLY A 79 -2.92 -1.70 -16.98
C GLY A 79 -3.77 -0.51 -16.56
N ARG A 80 -5.06 -0.59 -16.85
CA ARG A 80 -6.00 0.52 -16.68
C ARG A 80 -6.10 1.01 -15.24
N GLU A 81 -6.08 0.08 -14.29
CA GLU A 81 -6.07 0.38 -12.87
C GLU A 81 -4.80 1.16 -12.47
N ALA A 82 -3.69 1.01 -13.20
CA ALA A 82 -2.43 1.68 -12.89
C ALA A 82 -2.46 3.17 -13.26
N ASP A 83 -3.31 3.56 -14.22
CA ASP A 83 -3.53 4.97 -14.58
C ASP A 83 -4.07 5.78 -13.38
N LEU A 84 -4.80 5.10 -12.50
CA LEU A 84 -5.39 5.69 -11.28
C LEU A 84 -4.63 5.34 -10.01
N SER A 85 -4.27 4.07 -9.86
CA SER A 85 -3.63 3.51 -8.67
C SER A 85 -2.25 2.96 -9.07
N PRO A 86 -1.22 3.82 -9.13
CA PRO A 86 0.13 3.42 -9.53
C PRO A 86 0.77 2.48 -8.51
N MET A 87 0.22 2.37 -7.30
CA MET A 87 0.67 1.43 -6.29
C MET A 87 -0.42 0.92 -5.36
N ASP A 88 -0.16 -0.27 -4.84
CA ASP A 88 -0.95 -0.94 -3.81
C ASP A 88 -0.09 -1.10 -2.55
N LEU A 89 -0.69 -0.88 -1.38
CA LEU A 89 -0.06 -1.11 -0.09
C LEU A 89 -0.78 -2.24 0.64
N ALA A 90 -0.02 -3.26 1.08
CA ALA A 90 -0.49 -4.16 2.13
C ALA A 90 -0.23 -3.47 3.48
N LEU A 91 -1.28 -3.22 4.24
CA LEU A 91 -1.26 -2.44 5.48
C LEU A 91 -1.74 -3.28 6.65
N GLY A 92 -1.13 -3.07 7.81
CA GLY A 92 -1.43 -3.78 9.06
C GLY A 92 -1.60 -2.84 10.25
N TRP A 93 -2.58 -3.12 11.08
CA TRP A 93 -2.81 -2.43 12.37
C TRP A 93 -3.04 -3.49 13.46
N GLY A 94 -3.29 -3.08 14.70
CA GLY A 94 -3.41 -3.97 15.85
C GLY A 94 -2.28 -5.01 15.90
N PRO A 95 -2.57 -6.30 16.06
CA PRO A 95 -1.57 -7.37 16.06
C PRO A 95 -0.70 -7.45 14.78
N MET A 96 -1.19 -6.98 13.64
CA MET A 96 -0.42 -6.94 12.38
C MET A 96 0.54 -5.75 12.30
N SER A 97 0.60 -4.90 13.31
CA SER A 97 1.67 -3.92 13.46
C SER A 97 2.85 -4.44 14.31
N ASP A 98 2.68 -5.56 15.01
CA ASP A 98 3.67 -6.11 15.95
C ASP A 98 4.78 -6.91 15.24
N GLN A 99 6.03 -6.52 15.49
CA GLN A 99 7.20 -7.22 14.95
C GLN A 99 7.23 -8.71 15.32
N ASN A 100 6.86 -9.08 16.56
CA ASN A 100 6.85 -10.48 17.00
C ASN A 100 5.87 -11.34 16.20
N VAL A 101 4.79 -10.75 15.70
CA VAL A 101 3.83 -11.44 14.84
C VAL A 101 4.40 -11.53 13.42
N LEU A 102 4.88 -10.41 12.88
CA LEU A 102 5.32 -10.31 11.49
C LEU A 102 6.55 -11.17 11.18
N GLU A 103 7.46 -11.39 12.12
CA GLU A 103 8.60 -12.30 11.94
C GLU A 103 8.19 -13.74 11.58
N HIS A 104 7.01 -14.14 12.05
CA HIS A 104 6.43 -15.46 11.81
C HIS A 104 5.53 -15.54 10.57
N LEU A 105 5.39 -14.43 9.84
CA LEU A 105 4.66 -14.35 8.58
C LEU A 105 5.64 -14.07 7.42
N ALA A 106 5.20 -14.39 6.22
CA ALA A 106 5.79 -13.91 4.98
C ALA A 106 4.66 -13.30 4.17
N ILE A 107 4.76 -11.99 3.92
CA ILE A 107 3.73 -11.20 3.25
C ILE A 107 4.29 -10.76 1.89
N SER A 108 3.50 -10.92 0.84
CA SER A 108 3.89 -10.56 -0.53
C SER A 108 2.68 -10.09 -1.32
N GLN A 109 2.89 -9.29 -2.36
CA GLN A 109 1.82 -8.91 -3.28
C GLN A 109 2.06 -9.48 -4.69
N ALA A 110 0.98 -10.00 -5.30
CA ALA A 110 0.95 -10.49 -6.67
C ALA A 110 -0.38 -10.14 -7.33
N GLY A 111 -0.34 -9.70 -8.59
CA GLY A 111 -1.49 -9.04 -9.19
C GLY A 111 -1.85 -7.79 -8.37
N ARG A 112 -3.12 -7.60 -8.05
CA ARG A 112 -3.66 -6.51 -7.22
C ARG A 112 -4.10 -7.02 -5.83
N TRP A 113 -3.40 -8.04 -5.32
CA TRP A 113 -3.73 -8.70 -4.04
C TRP A 113 -2.47 -8.94 -3.21
N TYR A 114 -2.68 -9.13 -1.91
CA TYR A 114 -1.65 -9.60 -0.99
C TYR A 114 -1.87 -11.07 -0.60
N LEU A 115 -0.77 -11.75 -0.28
CA LEU A 115 -0.73 -13.12 0.20
C LEU A 115 0.01 -13.17 1.53
N VAL A 116 -0.52 -13.96 2.45
CA VAL A 116 0.11 -14.25 3.74
C VAL A 116 0.47 -15.73 3.80
N ARG A 117 1.75 -16.03 4.06
CA ARG A 117 2.23 -17.37 4.33
C ARG A 117 2.73 -17.46 5.77
N TYR A 118 2.20 -18.43 6.52
CA TYR A 118 2.57 -18.64 7.92
C TYR A 118 3.84 -19.49 8.00
N LYS A 119 4.88 -18.95 8.63
CA LYS A 119 6.05 -19.74 9.07
C LYS A 119 5.73 -20.46 10.38
N LYS A 120 5.04 -19.74 11.29
CA LYS A 120 4.47 -20.27 12.53
C LYS A 120 3.10 -19.61 12.77
N PRO A 121 2.06 -20.36 13.18
CA PRO A 121 0.73 -19.80 13.41
C PRO A 121 0.64 -19.15 14.80
N VAL A 122 1.34 -18.02 15.00
CA VAL A 122 1.30 -17.27 16.27
C VAL A 122 0.04 -16.43 16.45
N LEU A 123 -0.69 -16.20 15.36
CA LEU A 123 -1.95 -15.46 15.33
C LEU A 123 -2.97 -16.24 14.46
N PRO A 124 -4.24 -16.37 14.89
CA PRO A 124 -5.26 -17.02 14.07
C PRO A 124 -5.44 -16.32 12.72
N ALA A 125 -5.73 -17.08 11.66
CA ALA A 125 -5.90 -16.51 10.32
C ALA A 125 -6.99 -15.43 10.24
N ARG A 126 -8.08 -15.61 10.99
CA ARG A 126 -9.14 -14.60 11.11
C ARG A 126 -8.62 -13.29 11.69
N SER A 127 -7.73 -13.35 12.68
CA SER A 127 -7.13 -12.16 13.28
C SER A 127 -6.19 -11.45 12.31
N VAL A 128 -5.44 -12.18 11.48
CA VAL A 128 -4.65 -11.57 10.39
C VAL A 128 -5.57 -10.82 9.42
N SER A 129 -6.64 -11.48 8.96
CA SER A 129 -7.57 -10.86 7.99
C SER A 129 -8.34 -9.66 8.54
N LEU A 130 -8.65 -9.63 9.85
CA LEU A 130 -9.34 -8.49 10.47
C LEU A 130 -8.44 -7.27 10.67
N HIS A 131 -7.12 -7.47 10.73
CA HIS A 131 -6.17 -6.40 11.06
C HIS A 131 -5.17 -6.12 9.93
N SER A 132 -5.43 -6.62 8.73
CA SER A 132 -4.63 -6.28 7.55
C SER A 132 -5.43 -6.30 6.27
N ALA A 133 -5.07 -5.41 5.35
CA ALA A 133 -5.75 -5.25 4.08
C ALA A 133 -4.78 -4.83 2.97
N ASN A 134 -5.14 -5.15 1.73
CA ASN A 134 -4.49 -4.60 0.55
C ASN A 134 -5.34 -3.46 0.02
N MET A 135 -4.74 -2.27 -0.09
CA MET A 135 -5.45 -1.07 -0.49
C MET A 135 -4.83 -0.49 -1.77
N HIS A 136 -5.67 -0.05 -2.69
CA HIS A 136 -5.31 0.57 -3.95
C HIS A 136 -5.23 2.09 -3.77
N MET A 137 -4.03 2.66 -3.93
CA MET A 137 -3.77 4.07 -3.63
C MET A 137 -3.97 4.93 -4.87
N ILE A 138 -5.04 5.72 -4.92
CA ILE A 138 -5.26 6.77 -5.92
C ILE A 138 -4.76 8.10 -5.33
N PRO A 139 -3.60 8.63 -5.76
CA PRO A 139 -3.08 9.89 -5.25
C PRO A 139 -3.96 11.06 -5.70
N ALA A 140 -4.38 11.92 -4.77
CA ALA A 140 -5.21 13.08 -5.12
C ALA A 140 -4.47 14.16 -5.93
N ARG A 141 -3.13 14.17 -5.86
CA ARG A 141 -2.23 15.13 -6.51
C ARG A 141 -0.80 14.55 -6.61
N PRO A 142 0.04 15.07 -7.53
CA PRO A 142 1.39 14.52 -7.77
C PRO A 142 2.26 14.43 -6.50
N GLU A 143 2.12 15.37 -5.57
CA GLU A 143 2.90 15.37 -4.33
C GLU A 143 2.57 14.16 -3.45
N ILE A 144 1.31 13.67 -3.48
CA ILE A 144 0.92 12.46 -2.75
C ILE A 144 1.49 11.21 -3.42
N GLU A 145 1.54 11.19 -4.76
CA GLU A 145 2.16 10.10 -5.51
C GLU A 145 3.65 9.97 -5.15
N GLU A 146 4.39 11.08 -5.21
CA GLU A 146 5.81 11.12 -4.80
C GLU A 146 6.04 10.72 -3.33
N MET A 147 5.08 11.01 -2.44
CA MET A 147 5.15 10.55 -1.05
C MET A 147 4.91 9.04 -0.95
N LEU A 148 3.92 8.50 -1.66
CA LEU A 148 3.63 7.07 -1.68
C LEU A 148 4.81 6.27 -2.28
N GLU A 149 5.48 6.80 -3.31
CA GLU A 149 6.67 6.16 -3.89
C GLU A 149 7.79 5.98 -2.85
N ARG A 150 7.94 6.96 -1.94
CA ARG A 150 8.96 6.96 -0.86
C ARG A 150 8.62 6.07 0.32
N VAL A 151 7.37 5.64 0.47
CA VAL A 151 6.95 4.74 1.56
C VAL A 151 7.72 3.43 1.48
N ARG A 152 8.32 2.98 2.59
CA ARG A 152 9.07 1.73 2.66
C ARG A 152 8.32 0.67 3.47
N VAL A 153 8.62 -0.59 3.16
CA VAL A 153 8.14 -1.71 3.97
C VAL A 153 8.67 -1.57 5.39
N GLY A 154 7.79 -1.79 6.37
CA GLY A 154 8.06 -1.65 7.78
C GLY A 154 7.60 -0.31 8.36
N GLU A 155 7.58 0.77 7.58
CA GLU A 155 7.25 2.10 8.09
C GLU A 155 5.81 2.21 8.62
N ILE A 156 5.62 3.10 9.59
CA ILE A 156 4.30 3.50 10.05
C ILE A 156 3.89 4.72 9.24
N ILE A 157 2.73 4.64 8.60
CA ILE A 157 2.15 5.76 7.86
C ILE A 157 0.83 6.18 8.48
N ALA A 158 0.48 7.45 8.33
CA ALA A 158 -0.89 7.92 8.49
C ALA A 158 -1.39 8.51 7.18
N LEU A 159 -2.59 8.12 6.76
CA LEU A 159 -3.25 8.60 5.55
C LEU A 159 -4.68 9.04 5.84
N SER A 160 -5.19 9.95 5.01
CA SER A 160 -6.60 10.32 5.00
C SER A 160 -7.10 10.68 3.61
N GLY A 161 -8.40 10.50 3.43
CA GLY A 161 -9.12 10.83 2.20
C GLY A 161 -10.45 10.07 2.15
N TYR A 162 -10.71 9.34 1.06
CA TYR A 162 -11.98 8.67 0.84
C TYR A 162 -11.84 7.24 0.33
N LEU A 163 -12.76 6.37 0.74
CA LEU A 163 -13.07 5.17 -0.02
C LEU A 163 -13.94 5.58 -1.20
N VAL A 164 -13.61 5.11 -2.41
CA VAL A 164 -14.26 5.59 -3.64
C VAL A 164 -14.80 4.47 -4.52
N SER A 165 -15.80 4.82 -5.32
CA SER A 165 -16.17 4.10 -6.53
C SER A 165 -15.73 4.93 -7.72
N VAL A 166 -15.11 4.29 -8.71
CA VAL A 166 -14.64 4.91 -9.93
C VAL A 166 -15.43 4.36 -11.10
N LYS A 167 -15.76 5.24 -12.06
CA LYS A 167 -16.35 4.85 -13.34
C LYS A 167 -15.71 5.63 -14.49
N ALA A 168 -15.68 5.04 -15.68
CA ALA A 168 -15.29 5.71 -16.92
C ALA A 168 -16.44 5.74 -17.93
N ASN A 169 -16.30 6.56 -18.97
CA ASN A 169 -17.36 6.78 -19.97
C ASN A 169 -17.67 5.54 -20.83
N ASP A 170 -16.74 4.59 -20.92
CA ASP A 170 -16.89 3.33 -21.64
C ASP A 170 -17.54 2.21 -20.81
N GLY A 171 -18.00 2.52 -19.59
CA GLY A 171 -18.69 1.59 -18.71
C GLY A 171 -17.80 0.82 -17.73
N TRP A 172 -16.48 1.00 -17.78
CA TRP A 172 -15.57 0.43 -16.77
C TRP A 172 -15.85 0.99 -15.37
N ARG A 173 -15.70 0.13 -14.35
CA ARG A 173 -15.95 0.47 -12.96
C ARG A 173 -14.94 -0.20 -12.04
N TRP A 174 -14.62 0.48 -10.95
CA TRP A 174 -13.82 -0.06 -9.85
C TRP A 174 -14.39 0.44 -8.53
N ASN A 175 -14.84 -0.48 -7.67
CA ASN A 175 -15.51 -0.14 -6.42
C ASN A 175 -14.62 -0.53 -5.25
N SER A 176 -14.45 0.39 -4.30
CA SER A 176 -13.91 0.07 -2.99
C SER A 176 -14.82 -0.89 -2.24
N SER A 177 -14.23 -1.84 -1.51
CA SER A 177 -14.94 -2.45 -0.39
C SER A 177 -15.26 -1.40 0.69
N LEU A 178 -16.41 -1.56 1.34
CA LEU A 178 -16.84 -0.76 2.51
C LEU A 178 -16.97 -1.62 3.77
N THR A 179 -16.72 -2.92 3.63
CA THR A 179 -16.72 -3.89 4.72
C THR A 179 -15.29 -4.23 5.10
N ARG A 180 -15.10 -4.70 6.33
CA ARG A 180 -13.77 -5.05 6.88
C ARG A 180 -13.58 -6.54 7.10
N GLN A 181 -14.57 -7.35 6.71
CA GLN A 181 -14.59 -8.79 6.98
C GLN A 181 -14.69 -9.63 5.71
N ASP A 182 -14.76 -8.98 4.56
CA ASP A 182 -14.80 -9.61 3.25
C ASP A 182 -13.40 -10.04 2.83
N THR A 183 -13.35 -11.18 2.15
CA THR A 183 -12.13 -11.74 1.58
C THR A 183 -12.43 -12.15 0.14
N GLY A 184 -11.44 -12.02 -0.74
CA GLY A 184 -11.55 -12.45 -2.14
C GLY A 184 -11.70 -11.29 -3.13
N ASN A 185 -12.27 -11.58 -4.30
CA ASN A 185 -12.33 -10.60 -5.40
C ASN A 185 -13.34 -9.48 -5.05
N GLY A 186 -12.88 -8.22 -5.09
CA GLY A 186 -13.68 -7.06 -4.70
C GLY A 186 -13.61 -6.69 -3.21
N SER A 187 -12.76 -7.36 -2.42
CA SER A 187 -12.61 -7.06 -0.99
C SER A 187 -11.56 -5.99 -0.66
N CYS A 188 -10.90 -5.44 -1.67
CA CYS A 188 -9.84 -4.46 -1.48
C CYS A 188 -10.42 -3.05 -1.48
N GLU A 189 -9.92 -2.21 -0.59
CA GLU A 189 -10.27 -0.80 -0.57
C GLU A 189 -9.63 -0.06 -1.75
N VAL A 190 -10.43 0.79 -2.40
CA VAL A 190 -9.93 1.76 -3.39
C VAL A 190 -9.94 3.13 -2.72
N VAL A 191 -8.75 3.64 -2.43
CA VAL A 191 -8.56 4.79 -1.54
C VAL A 191 -8.08 5.98 -2.35
N TRP A 192 -8.90 7.03 -2.37
CA TRP A 192 -8.46 8.36 -2.79
C TRP A 192 -7.69 9.01 -1.64
N VAL A 193 -6.39 9.23 -1.83
CA VAL A 193 -5.46 9.69 -0.79
C VAL A 193 -5.25 11.19 -0.91
N GLU A 194 -5.76 11.95 0.05
CA GLU A 194 -5.61 13.41 0.09
C GLU A 194 -4.42 13.88 0.92
N GLN A 195 -4.09 13.10 1.95
CA GLN A 195 -2.98 13.33 2.87
C GLN A 195 -2.29 12.01 3.17
N LEU A 196 -0.98 12.07 3.24
CA LEU A 196 -0.10 10.98 3.65
C LEU A 196 1.00 11.56 4.51
N SER A 197 1.44 10.82 5.51
CA SER A 197 2.62 11.11 6.32
C SER A 197 3.31 9.81 6.68
N ILE A 198 4.63 9.78 6.56
CA ILE A 198 5.48 8.72 7.10
C ILE A 198 5.84 9.17 8.51
N LEU A 199 5.49 8.37 9.50
CA LEU A 199 5.70 8.68 10.91
C LEU A 199 7.07 8.15 11.33
N GLU A 200 7.92 9.05 11.82
CA GLU A 200 9.14 8.64 12.51
C GLU A 200 8.78 8.18 13.91
N GLU A 201 9.11 6.93 14.25
CA GLU A 201 9.12 6.53 15.64
C GLU A 201 10.32 7.19 16.32
N PHE A 202 10.06 8.07 17.29
CA PHE A 202 11.07 8.47 18.26
C PHE A 202 11.53 7.23 19.00
N ASN A 203 12.68 6.69 18.61
CA ASN A 203 13.37 5.67 19.37
C ASN A 203 13.57 6.19 20.79
N GLN A 204 12.80 5.67 21.76
CA GLN A 204 13.14 5.77 23.17
C GLN A 204 14.32 4.84 23.45
N SER A 205 15.46 5.07 22.79
CA SER A 205 16.74 4.59 23.30
C SER A 205 17.11 5.50 24.46
N GLY A 206 16.62 5.17 25.65
CA GLY A 206 17.18 5.69 26.89
C GLY A 206 18.70 5.41 26.92
N PRO A 207 19.52 6.32 27.47
CA PRO A 207 20.95 6.10 27.57
C PRO A 207 21.23 4.85 28.41
N LYS A 208 22.11 3.99 27.90
CA LYS A 208 22.75 2.91 28.68
C LYS A 208 23.60 3.50 29.81
#